data_AF-A0A842SQT2-F1
#
_entry.id   AF-A0A842SQT2-F1
#
_cell.length_a   1.000
_cell.length_b   1.000
_cell.length_c   1.000
_cell.angle_alpha   90.00
_cell.angle_beta   90.00
_cell.angle_gamma   90.00
#
_symmetry.space_group_name_H-M   'P 1'
#
loop_
_entity.id
_entity.type
_entity.pdbx_description
1 polymer ?
#
loop_
_entity_poly.entity_id
_entity_poly.type
_entity_poly.pdbx_seq_one_letter_code
_entity_poly.pdbx_strand_id
1 'polypeptide(L)' 'MAKKTKKHLSKEEEFEILKLVLDKFLWIGVLIMGFGFYKLVTAVTGFWEHLLILVAGVIIMLLFTWILFKEYNFVR' A
#
# COMPACT_ATOMS: atom_id res chain seq x y z
N MET A 1 10.59 22.27 34.97
CA MET A 1 10.55 21.69 33.61
C MET A 1 9.75 20.40 33.67
N ALA A 2 8.56 20.36 33.06
CA ALA A 2 7.73 19.14 33.07
C ALA A 2 8.36 18.08 32.16
N LYS A 3 8.69 16.91 32.73
CA LYS A 3 9.20 15.73 32.01
C LYS A 3 8.10 15.27 31.06
N LYS A 4 8.30 15.46 29.75
CA LYS A 4 7.35 15.06 28.69
C LYS A 4 7.33 13.52 28.62
N THR A 5 6.44 12.89 29.38
CA THR A 5 6.23 11.44 29.34
C THR A 5 5.78 11.09 27.92
N LYS A 6 6.56 10.29 27.19
CA LYS A 6 6.18 9.85 25.85
C LYS A 6 4.89 9.05 25.98
N LYS A 7 3.78 9.56 25.45
CA LYS A 7 2.52 8.81 25.37
C LYS A 7 2.80 7.55 24.53
N HIS A 8 2.70 6.38 25.15
CA HIS A 8 2.55 5.13 24.41
C HIS A 8 1.11 5.05 23.93
N LEU A 9 0.95 4.67 22.68
CA LEU A 9 -0.36 4.46 22.07
C LEU A 9 -0.95 3.15 22.60
N SER A 10 -2.27 3.08 22.70
CA SER A 10 -2.94 1.81 22.93
C SER A 10 -2.81 0.91 21.70
N LYS A 11 -2.94 -0.41 21.86
CA LYS A 11 -2.92 -1.35 20.72
C LYS A 11 -3.99 -1.02 19.66
N GLU A 12 -5.11 -0.45 20.09
CA GLU A 12 -6.19 -0.02 19.20
C GLU A 12 -5.77 1.20 18.37
N GLU A 13 -5.13 2.19 19.00
CA GLU A 13 -4.59 3.37 18.32
C GLU A 13 -3.47 2.99 17.34
N GLU A 14 -2.61 2.03 17.70
CA GLU A 14 -1.56 1.51 16.81
C GLU A 14 -2.14 0.83 15.57
N PHE A 15 -3.22 0.05 15.73
CA PHE A 15 -3.92 -0.58 14.62
C PHE A 15 -4.62 0.44 13.70
N GLU A 16 -5.21 1.49 14.25
CA GLU A 16 -5.79 2.58 13.46
C GLU A 16 -4.75 3.31 12.62
N ILE A 17 -3.59 3.60 13.20
CA ILE A 17 -2.48 4.22 12.47
C ILE A 17 -1.95 3.28 11.39
N LEU A 18 -1.81 1.99 11.67
CA LEU A 18 -1.38 1.00 10.67
C LEU A 18 -2.32 0.99 9.46
N LYS A 19 -3.65 1.00 9.67
CA LYS A 19 -4.63 1.08 8.58
C LYS A 19 -4.45 2.35 7.74
N LEU A 20 -4.28 3.50 8.38
CA LEU A 20 -4.09 4.78 7.68
C LEU A 20 -2.77 4.86 6.91
N VAL A 21 -1.69 4.33 7.49
CA VAL A 21 -0.38 4.29 6.85
C VAL A 21 -0.42 3.35 5.65
N LEU A 22 -1.05 2.19 5.80
CA LEU A 22 -1.12 1.25 4.70
C LEU A 22 -2.02 1.72 3.56
N ASP A 23 -3.12 2.42 3.84
CA ASP A 23 -3.94 3.05 2.79
C ASP A 23 -3.06 3.96 1.91
N LYS A 24 -2.22 4.81 2.53
CA LYS A 24 -1.27 5.66 1.80
C LYS A 24 -0.26 4.84 0.98
N PHE A 25 0.16 3.67 1.44
CA PHE A 25 1.02 2.77 0.66
C PHE A 25 0.28 2.06 -0.49
N LEU A 26 -0.98 1.69 -0.30
CA LEU A 26 -1.84 1.12 -1.33
C LEU A 26 -2.05 2.10 -2.49
N TRP A 27 -2.15 3.39 -2.20
CA TRP A 27 -2.18 4.45 -3.22
C TRP A 27 -0.95 4.43 -4.15
N ILE A 28 0.22 3.99 -3.68
CA ILE A 28 1.41 3.84 -4.54
C ILE A 28 1.18 2.73 -5.58
N GLY A 29 0.57 1.61 -5.18
CA GLY A 29 0.18 0.55 -6.10
C GLY A 29 -0.81 1.05 -7.17
N VAL A 30 -1.79 1.85 -6.75
CA VAL A 30 -2.75 2.51 -7.66
C VAL A 30 -2.04 3.42 -8.66
N LEU A 31 -1.08 4.24 -8.21
CA LEU A 31 -0.31 5.11 -9.10
C LEU A 31 0.53 4.32 -10.11
N ILE A 32 1.17 3.22 -9.68
CA ILE A 32 1.96 2.35 -10.56
C ILE A 32 1.06 1.70 -11.61
N MET A 33 -0.11 1.16 -11.21
CA MET A 33 -1.07 0.60 -12.16
C MET A 33 -1.59 1.65 -13.13
N GLY A 34 -1.95 2.84 -12.64
CA GLY A 34 -2.42 3.95 -13.47
C GLY A 34 -1.38 4.38 -14.49
N PHE A 35 -0.10 4.42 -14.10
CA PHE A 35 1.01 4.72 -14.99
C PHE A 35 1.23 3.59 -16.04
N GLY A 36 1.21 2.33 -15.60
CA GLY A 36 1.31 1.17 -16.50
C GLY A 36 0.18 1.14 -17.52
N PHE A 37 -1.05 1.43 -17.08
CA PHE A 37 -2.22 1.56 -17.95
C PHE A 37 -2.11 2.73 -18.92
N TYR A 38 -1.70 3.91 -18.44
CA TYR A 38 -1.46 5.08 -19.29
C TYR A 38 -0.45 4.78 -20.40
N LYS A 39 0.65 4.10 -20.07
CA LYS A 39 1.66 3.66 -21.04
C LYS A 39 1.09 2.62 -22.01
N LEU A 40 0.27 1.68 -21.54
CA LEU A 40 -0.42 0.70 -22.39
C LEU A 40 -1.31 1.35 -23.46
N VAL A 41 -2.00 2.44 -23.10
CA VAL A 41 -2.91 3.14 -24.02
C VAL A 41 -2.18 4.12 -24.95
N THR A 42 -1.05 4.68 -24.52
CA THR A 42 -0.35 5.76 -25.26
C THR A 42 0.89 5.31 -26.01
N ALA A 43 1.52 4.19 -25.65
CA ALA A 43 2.74 3.70 -26.29
C ALA A 43 2.42 2.76 -27.47
N VAL A 44 3.08 2.98 -28.60
CA VAL A 44 2.95 2.15 -29.82
C VAL A 44 3.85 0.91 -29.74
N THR A 45 4.89 0.94 -28.91
CA THR A 45 5.87 -0.15 -28.72
C THR A 45 5.97 -0.51 -27.24
N GLY A 46 6.40 -1.74 -26.94
CA GLY A 46 6.65 -2.16 -25.55
C GLY A 46 5.41 -2.64 -24.77
N PHE A 47 4.38 -3.15 -25.45
CA PHE A 47 3.16 -3.69 -24.81
C PHE A 47 3.46 -4.61 -23.61
N TRP A 48 4.41 -5.55 -23.77
CA TRP A 48 4.79 -6.48 -22.71
C TRP A 48 5.38 -5.80 -21.48
N GLU A 49 6.25 -4.81 -21.67
CA GLU A 49 6.87 -4.07 -20.56
C GLU A 49 5.81 -3.30 -19.76
N HIS A 50 4.87 -2.67 -20.44
CA HIS A 50 3.79 -1.91 -19.81
C HIS A 50 2.77 -2.81 -19.11
N LEU A 51 2.49 -3.99 -19.67
CA LEU A 51 1.70 -5.02 -19.02
C LEU A 51 2.37 -5.51 -17.74
N LEU A 52 3.70 -5.72 -17.74
CA LEU A 52 4.45 -6.12 -16.56
C LEU A 52 4.40 -5.05 -15.45
N ILE A 53 4.47 -3.76 -15.79
CA ILE A 53 4.32 -2.67 -14.83
C ILE A 53 2.92 -2.68 -14.18
N LEU A 54 1.88 -2.94 -14.98
CA LEU A 54 0.50 -3.04 -14.48
C LEU A 54 0.34 -4.24 -13.53
N VAL A 55 0.86 -5.40 -13.92
CA VAL A 55 0.87 -6.61 -13.08
C VAL A 55 1.67 -6.40 -11.81
N ALA A 56 2.82 -5.71 -11.87
CA ALA A 56 3.61 -5.37 -10.69
C ALA A 56 2.82 -4.51 -9.71
N GLY A 57 2.05 -3.53 -10.20
CA GLY A 57 1.16 -2.72 -9.36
C GLY A 57 0.10 -3.57 -8.65
N VAL A 58 -0.53 -4.51 -9.36
CA VAL A 58 -1.50 -5.46 -8.77
C VAL A 58 -0.84 -6.32 -7.69
N ILE A 59 0.34 -6.87 -7.96
CA ILE A 59 1.09 -7.70 -7.01
C ILE A 59 1.39 -6.91 -5.73
N ILE A 60 1.86 -5.67 -5.86
CA ILE A 60 2.15 -4.81 -4.70
C ILE A 60 0.90 -4.58 -3.84
N MET A 61 -0.24 -4.29 -4.47
CA MET A 61 -1.49 -4.09 -3.74
C MET A 61 -1.92 -5.35 -3.00
N LEU A 62 -1.86 -6.52 -3.65
CA LEU A 62 -2.19 -7.80 -3.02
C LEU A 62 -1.26 -8.10 -1.84
N LEU A 63 0.03 -7.79 -1.96
CA LEU A 63 1.01 -8.01 -0.90
C LEU A 63 0.69 -7.16 0.34
N PHE A 64 0.38 -5.87 0.15
CA PHE A 64 -0.01 -4.99 1.26
C PHE A 64 -1.35 -5.37 1.87
N THR A 65 -2.35 -5.73 1.07
CA THR A 65 -3.63 -6.24 1.58
C THR A 65 -3.45 -7.54 2.37
N TRP A 66 -2.58 -8.44 1.92
CA TRP A 66 -2.28 -9.67 2.66
C TRP A 66 -1.63 -9.38 4.02
N ILE A 67 -0.73 -8.40 4.10
CA ILE A 67 -0.14 -7.94 5.35
C ILE A 67 -1.24 -7.44 6.32
N LEU A 68 -2.26 -6.70 5.85
CA LEU A 68 -3.40 -6.33 6.71
C LEU A 68 -4.12 -7.53 7.25
N PHE A 69 -4.47 -8.48 6.39
CA PHE A 69 -5.22 -9.65 6.81
C PHE A 69 -4.47 -10.45 7.87
N LYS A 70 -3.15 -10.56 7.71
CA LYS A 70 -2.29 -11.23 8.69
C LYS A 70 -2.29 -10.50 10.03
N GLU A 71 -2.10 -9.19 10.04
CA GLU A 71 -2.04 -8.42 11.28
C GLU A 71 -3.42 -8.29 11.95
N TYR A 72 -4.48 -8.12 11.17
CA TYR A 72 -5.86 -8.08 11.67
C TYR A 72 -6.26 -9.39 12.36
N ASN A 73 -5.90 -10.54 11.78
CA ASN A 73 -6.13 -11.84 12.40
C ASN A 73 -5.26 -12.08 13.63
N PHE A 74 -4.16 -11.35 13.80
CA PHE A 74 -3.31 -11.44 15.00
C PHE A 74 -3.86 -10.60 16.15
N VAL A 75 -4.53 -9.49 15.85
CA VAL A 75 -5.11 -8.58 16.85
C VAL A 75 -6.46 -9.09 17.39
N ARG A 76 -7.19 -9.90 16.62
CA ARG A 76 -8.44 -10.56 17.05
C ARG A 76 -8.16 -11.84 17.85
#